data_AF-A0A916H5F5-F1
#
_entry.id   AF-A0A916H5F5-F1
#
_cell.length_a   1.000
_cell.length_b   1.000
_cell.length_c   1.000
_cell.angle_alpha   90.00
_cell.angle_beta   90.00
_cell.angle_gamma   90.00
#
_symmetry.space_group_name_H-M   'P 1'
#
loop_
_entity.id
_entity.type
_entity.pdbx_description
1 polymer ?
#
loop_
_entity_poly.entity_id
_entity_poly.type
_entity_poly.pdbx_seq_one_letter_code
_entity_poly.pdbx_strand_id
1 'polypeptide(L)'
;DLNTFASLNNPAHSLHLHSTRLAISALEMGWYMRHQLLRDTDWASMAHSLEIRVPYVDLALLKAIAPWLAAHPDLAKSQVAGTLAPQIPAQLLHKPKTGFSIPVREWLLQGHPELQVRGMRGWARHVLADYWARPT
;
A
#
# COMPACT_ATOMS: atom_id res chain seq x y z
N ASP A 1 0.12 23.42 4.46
CA ASP A 1 -0.05 24.35 5.61
C ASP A 1 -0.05 23.51 6.89
N LEU A 2 0.72 23.92 7.92
CA LEU A 2 0.79 23.22 9.21
C LEU A 2 -0.55 23.23 9.97
N ASN A 3 -1.50 24.10 9.58
CA ASN A 3 -2.85 24.17 10.15
C ASN A 3 -3.86 23.21 9.52
N THR A 4 -3.44 22.28 8.66
CA THR A 4 -4.37 21.39 7.92
C THR A 4 -5.22 20.52 8.86
N PHE A 5 -4.66 20.02 9.96
CA PHE A 5 -5.46 19.25 10.93
C PHE A 5 -6.50 20.11 11.66
N ALA A 6 -6.15 21.37 11.97
CA ALA A 6 -7.08 22.31 12.58
C ALA A 6 -8.19 22.73 11.61
N SER A 7 -7.89 22.87 10.31
CA SER A 7 -8.89 23.19 9.29
C SER A 7 -9.85 22.04 8.99
N LEU A 8 -9.41 20.78 9.11
CA LEU A 8 -10.28 19.60 9.02
C LEU A 8 -11.25 19.46 10.21
N ASN A 9 -10.96 20.09 11.34
CA ASN A 9 -11.85 20.15 12.50
C ASN A 9 -12.66 21.45 12.58
N ASN A 10 -12.50 22.35 11.61
CA ASN A 10 -13.18 23.64 11.62
C ASN A 10 -14.66 23.47 11.22
N PRO A 11 -15.61 24.02 12.01
CA PRO A 11 -17.03 23.91 11.71
C PRO A 11 -17.50 24.60 10.42
N ALA A 12 -16.66 25.41 9.78
CA ALA A 12 -16.94 26.01 8.48
C ALA A 12 -16.63 25.09 7.28
N HIS A 13 -15.91 23.97 7.48
CA HIS A 13 -15.65 22.97 6.45
C HIS A 13 -16.66 21.81 6.55
N SER A 14 -17.11 21.29 5.41
CA SER A 14 -18.18 20.28 5.31
C SER A 14 -17.84 18.87 5.86
N LEU A 15 -16.65 18.69 6.43
CA LEU A 15 -16.16 17.41 6.95
C LEU A 15 -15.80 17.57 8.44
N HIS A 16 -16.80 17.56 9.32
CA HIS A 16 -16.59 17.59 10.76
C HIS A 16 -16.06 16.23 11.28
N LEU A 17 -14.75 16.01 11.21
CA LEU A 17 -14.13 14.75 11.64
C LEU A 17 -13.62 14.83 13.09
N HIS A 18 -14.53 14.69 14.06
CA HIS A 18 -14.22 14.72 15.50
C HIS A 18 -13.20 13.67 15.99
N SER A 19 -12.85 12.68 15.17
CA SER A 19 -11.87 11.65 15.48
C SER A 19 -10.55 11.91 14.75
N THR A 20 -9.46 12.04 15.53
CA THR A 20 -8.09 12.16 14.99
C THR A 20 -7.76 11.05 13.99
N ARG A 21 -8.22 9.81 14.26
CA ARG A 21 -8.02 8.67 13.35
C ARG A 21 -8.65 8.93 11.99
N LEU A 22 -9.89 9.43 11.96
CA LEU A 22 -10.59 9.70 10.70
C LEU A 22 -9.99 10.90 9.97
N ALA A 23 -9.55 11.93 10.70
CA ALA A 23 -8.83 13.05 10.10
C ALA A 23 -7.52 12.62 9.43
N ILE A 24 -6.71 11.79 10.12
CA ILE A 24 -5.51 11.18 9.53
C ILE A 24 -5.89 10.33 8.31
N SER A 25 -6.92 9.48 8.43
CA SER A 25 -7.36 8.62 7.32
C SER A 25 -7.78 9.44 6.08
N ALA A 26 -8.46 10.56 6.26
CA ALA A 26 -8.84 11.45 5.17
C ALA A 26 -7.62 12.10 4.50
N LEU A 27 -6.61 12.50 5.29
CA LEU A 27 -5.35 13.02 4.77
C LEU A 27 -4.54 11.95 4.03
N GLU A 28 -4.45 10.75 4.57
CA GLU A 28 -3.82 9.60 3.92
C GLU A 28 -4.48 9.29 2.58
N MET A 29 -5.82 9.30 2.52
CA MET A 29 -6.56 9.10 1.28
C MET A 29 -6.32 10.25 0.28
N GLY A 30 -6.35 11.49 0.75
CA GLY A 30 -6.26 12.69 -0.08
C GLY A 30 -4.86 12.98 -0.59
N TRP A 31 -3.82 12.63 0.17
CA TRP A 31 -2.43 12.94 -0.14
C TRP A 31 -1.64 11.71 -0.54
N TYR A 32 -1.48 10.75 0.36
CA TYR A 32 -0.61 9.60 0.11
C TYR A 32 -1.20 8.64 -0.92
N MET A 33 -2.43 8.17 -0.70
CA MET A 33 -3.10 7.23 -1.61
C MET A 33 -3.32 7.85 -2.99
N ARG A 34 -3.85 9.08 -3.06
CA ARG A 34 -4.11 9.76 -4.32
C ARG A 34 -2.83 10.08 -5.10
N HIS A 35 -1.85 10.73 -4.46
CA HIS A 35 -0.70 11.27 -5.20
C HIS A 35 0.43 10.28 -5.36
N GLN A 36 0.47 9.21 -4.56
CA GLN A 36 1.51 8.19 -4.65
C GLN A 36 0.94 6.84 -5.05
N LEU A 37 0.13 6.20 -4.20
CA LEU A 37 -0.26 4.80 -4.44
C LEU A 37 -1.04 4.60 -5.75
N LEU A 38 -2.09 5.38 -5.98
CA LEU A 38 -2.93 5.26 -7.17
C LEU A 38 -2.20 5.70 -8.44
N ARG A 39 -1.45 6.80 -8.36
CA ARG A 39 -0.65 7.30 -9.49
C ARG A 39 0.41 6.29 -9.92
N ASP A 40 1.17 5.76 -8.96
CA ASP A 40 2.27 4.85 -9.25
C ASP A 40 1.73 3.49 -9.76
N THR A 41 0.57 3.04 -9.25
CA THR A 41 -0.14 1.85 -9.76
C THR A 41 -0.61 2.05 -11.19
N ASP A 42 -1.26 3.18 -11.48
CA ASP A 42 -1.74 3.52 -12.82
C ASP A 42 -0.58 3.55 -13.83
N TRP A 43 0.48 4.29 -13.51
CA TRP A 43 1.68 4.38 -14.33
C TRP A 43 2.32 3.00 -14.62
N ALA A 44 2.52 2.19 -13.57
CA ALA A 44 3.12 0.86 -13.72
C ALA A 44 2.25 -0.09 -14.54
N SER A 45 0.93 -0.05 -14.37
CA SER A 45 -0.01 -0.93 -15.08
C SER A 45 -0.18 -0.55 -16.56
N MET A 46 -0.30 0.75 -16.85
CA MET A 46 -0.48 1.26 -18.20
C MET A 46 0.78 1.12 -19.05
N ALA A 47 1.97 1.09 -18.44
CA ALA A 47 3.21 0.69 -19.13
C ALA A 47 3.12 -0.72 -19.76
N HIS A 48 2.19 -1.55 -19.27
CA HIS A 48 1.88 -2.87 -19.80
C HIS A 48 0.47 -2.99 -20.39
N SER A 49 -0.20 -1.87 -20.68
CA SER A 49 -1.58 -1.83 -21.19
C SER A 49 -2.59 -2.60 -20.33
N LEU A 50 -2.36 -2.64 -19.01
CA LEU A 50 -3.24 -3.30 -18.04
C LEU A 50 -4.04 -2.27 -17.26
N GLU A 51 -5.35 -2.47 -17.16
CA GLU A 51 -6.21 -1.66 -16.30
C GLU A 51 -6.37 -2.32 -14.93
N ILE A 52 -5.85 -1.69 -13.87
CA ILE A 52 -6.01 -2.18 -12.50
C ILE A 52 -7.22 -1.50 -11.84
N ARG A 53 -8.12 -2.32 -11.29
CA ARG A 53 -9.27 -1.85 -10.49
C ARG A 53 -8.98 -1.96 -8.99
N VAL A 54 -9.47 -1.00 -8.21
CA VAL A 54 -9.30 -0.90 -6.76
C VAL A 54 -10.64 -0.91 -6.02
N PRO A 55 -11.31 -2.07 -5.84
CA PRO A 55 -12.69 -2.14 -5.34
C PRO A 55 -12.91 -1.50 -3.96
N TYR A 56 -11.89 -1.50 -3.10
CA TYR A 56 -11.98 -0.89 -1.76
C TYR A 56 -11.90 0.65 -1.79
N VAL A 57 -11.50 1.25 -2.91
CA VAL A 57 -11.42 2.70 -3.11
C VAL A 57 -12.64 3.16 -3.94
N ASP A 58 -13.80 2.58 -3.65
CA ASP A 58 -15.07 2.95 -4.28
C ASP A 58 -15.84 3.98 -3.43
N LEU A 59 -16.47 4.96 -4.10
CA LEU A 59 -17.19 6.03 -3.42
C LEU A 59 -18.48 5.55 -2.76
N ALA A 60 -19.22 4.63 -3.40
CA ALA A 60 -20.46 4.12 -2.84
C ALA A 60 -20.17 3.25 -1.60
N LEU A 61 -19.14 2.40 -1.69
CA LEU A 61 -18.65 1.63 -0.56
C LEU A 61 -18.20 2.54 0.59
N LEU A 62 -17.36 3.54 0.32
CA LEU A 62 -16.88 4.46 1.35
C LEU A 62 -18.06 5.18 2.05
N LYS A 63 -19.04 5.67 1.29
CA LYS A 63 -20.23 6.32 1.86
C LYS A 63 -21.03 5.36 2.75
N ALA A 64 -21.15 4.10 2.36
CA ALA A 64 -21.87 3.10 3.14
C ALA A 64 -21.16 2.74 4.45
N ILE A 65 -19.82 2.64 4.44
CA ILE A 65 -19.05 2.18 5.62
C ILE A 65 -18.56 3.32 6.52
N ALA A 66 -18.46 4.56 6.04
CA ALA A 66 -17.91 5.68 6.81
C ALA A 66 -18.62 5.93 8.15
N PRO A 67 -19.97 5.91 8.24
CA PRO A 67 -20.65 6.03 9.54
C PRO A 67 -20.28 4.90 10.51
N TRP A 68 -20.11 3.69 9.99
CA TRP A 68 -19.77 2.51 10.77
C TRP A 68 -18.34 2.56 11.30
N LEU A 69 -17.39 3.02 10.47
CA LEU A 69 -16.00 3.28 10.87
C LEU A 69 -15.88 4.37 11.94
N ALA A 70 -16.77 5.37 11.89
CA ALA A 70 -16.83 6.40 12.93
C ALA A 70 -17.41 5.86 14.26
N ALA A 71 -18.42 5.00 14.18
CA ALA A 71 -19.06 4.40 15.36
C ALA A 71 -18.20 3.31 16.02
N HIS A 72 -17.34 2.62 15.27
CA HIS A 72 -16.54 1.49 15.74
C HIS A 72 -15.04 1.75 15.52
N PRO A 73 -14.40 2.63 16.31
CA PRO A 73 -13.00 3.02 16.14
C PRO A 73 -11.99 1.88 16.36
N ASP A 74 -12.43 0.80 17.01
CA ASP A 74 -11.62 -0.39 17.32
C ASP A 74 -11.84 -1.52 16.32
N LEU A 75 -12.52 -1.27 15.19
CA LEU A 75 -12.69 -2.27 14.14
C LEU A 75 -11.33 -2.76 13.63
N ALA A 76 -11.08 -4.05 13.82
CA ALA A 76 -9.91 -4.73 13.30
C ALA A 76 -10.19 -5.36 11.93
N LYS A 77 -9.15 -5.43 11.10
CA LYS A 77 -9.18 -6.14 9.80
C LYS A 77 -9.68 -7.59 9.93
N SER A 78 -9.33 -8.28 11.01
CA SER A 78 -9.73 -9.67 11.26
C SER A 78 -11.25 -9.82 11.42
N GLN A 79 -11.91 -8.85 12.04
CA GLN A 79 -13.36 -8.85 12.20
C GLN A 79 -14.05 -8.67 10.85
N VAL A 80 -13.54 -7.77 10.00
CA VAL A 80 -14.04 -7.60 8.62
C VAL A 80 -13.78 -8.85 7.77
N ALA A 81 -12.60 -9.46 7.88
CA ALA A 81 -12.29 -10.68 7.15
C ALA A 81 -13.16 -11.87 7.60
N GLY A 82 -13.50 -11.94 8.89
CA GLY A 82 -14.37 -12.98 9.45
C GLY A 82 -15.77 -13.02 8.86
N THR A 83 -16.30 -11.90 8.33
CA THR A 83 -17.61 -11.87 7.68
C THR A 83 -17.65 -12.63 6.35
N LEU A 84 -16.48 -12.89 5.76
CA LEU A 84 -16.34 -13.66 4.54
C LEU A 84 -16.31 -15.18 4.79
N ALA A 85 -16.25 -15.64 6.05
CA ALA A 85 -16.35 -17.06 6.34
C ALA A 85 -17.79 -17.57 6.06
N PRO A 86 -17.98 -18.77 5.48
CA PRO A 86 -16.98 -19.78 5.12
C PRO A 86 -16.41 -19.66 3.69
N GLN A 87 -16.66 -18.56 2.98
CA GLN A 87 -16.31 -18.39 1.55
C GLN A 87 -14.80 -18.35 1.29
N ILE A 88 -13.99 -18.08 2.32
CA ILE A 88 -12.53 -18.09 2.25
C ILE A 88 -11.92 -19.14 3.19
N PRO A 89 -10.83 -19.83 2.78
CA PRO A 89 -10.15 -20.80 3.62
C PRO A 89 -9.71 -20.23 4.97
N ALA A 90 -9.89 -21.01 6.04
CA ALA A 90 -9.53 -20.60 7.40
C ALA A 90 -8.04 -20.22 7.52
N GLN A 91 -7.15 -20.83 6.74
CA GLN A 91 -5.73 -20.47 6.76
C GLN A 91 -5.50 -19.01 6.32
N LEU A 92 -6.33 -18.45 5.44
CA LEU A 92 -6.19 -17.05 4.99
C LEU A 92 -6.67 -16.04 6.04
N LEU A 93 -7.65 -16.42 6.88
CA LEU A 93 -8.14 -15.58 7.98
C LEU A 93 -7.08 -15.37 9.06
N HIS A 94 -6.27 -16.40 9.31
CA HIS A 94 -5.22 -16.38 10.34
C HIS A 94 -3.82 -16.07 9.79
N LYS A 95 -3.70 -15.83 8.48
CA LYS A 95 -2.41 -15.54 7.85
C LYS A 95 -1.83 -14.23 8.39
N PRO A 96 -0.58 -14.23 8.91
CA PRO A 96 0.11 -13.01 9.32
C PRO A 96 0.18 -11.98 8.19
N LYS A 97 0.18 -10.69 8.55
CA LYS A 97 0.38 -9.61 7.58
C LYS A 97 1.75 -9.79 6.93
N THR A 98 1.76 -9.97 5.62
CA THR A 98 2.97 -9.97 4.80
C THR A 98 2.98 -8.69 3.96
N GLY A 99 4.16 -8.14 3.72
CA GLY A 99 4.31 -7.11 2.71
C GLY A 99 4.11 -7.66 1.29
N PHE A 100 4.00 -6.76 0.33
CA PHE A 100 4.19 -7.09 -1.08
C PHE A 100 5.69 -6.98 -1.36
N SER A 101 6.37 -8.12 -1.38
CA SER A 101 7.79 -8.19 -1.74
C SER A 101 7.93 -8.83 -3.10
N ILE A 102 8.56 -8.11 -4.02
CA ILE A 102 9.04 -8.70 -5.27
C ILE A 102 10.34 -9.45 -4.94
N PRO A 103 10.53 -10.70 -5.39
CA PRO A 103 11.71 -11.51 -5.09
C PRO A 103 12.92 -11.06 -5.95
N VAL A 104 13.22 -9.76 -5.93
CA VAL A 104 14.30 -9.13 -6.70
C VAL A 104 15.64 -9.73 -6.33
N ARG A 105 15.85 -10.05 -5.05
CA ARG A 105 17.07 -10.71 -4.59
C ARG A 105 17.24 -12.07 -5.26
N GLU A 106 16.18 -12.87 -5.23
CA GLU A 106 16.19 -14.21 -5.81
C GLU A 106 16.44 -14.14 -7.31
N TRP A 107 15.79 -13.22 -8.03
CA TRP A 107 16.01 -13.01 -9.46
C TRP A 107 17.43 -12.56 -9.81
N LEU A 108 17.98 -11.59 -9.07
CA LEU A 108 19.33 -11.07 -9.31
C LEU A 108 20.44 -12.05 -8.96
N LEU A 109 20.18 -12.97 -8.02
CA LEU A 109 21.15 -13.97 -7.56
C LEU A 109 20.92 -15.35 -8.18
N GLN A 110 19.88 -15.51 -9.00
CA GLN A 110 19.61 -16.75 -9.71
C GLN A 110 20.75 -17.04 -10.69
N GLY A 111 21.45 -18.15 -10.48
CA GLY A 111 22.63 -18.52 -11.28
C GLY A 111 23.96 -17.93 -10.78
N HIS A 112 23.94 -17.10 -9.74
CA HIS A 112 25.12 -16.42 -9.18
C HIS A 112 25.25 -16.64 -7.65
N PRO A 113 25.44 -17.89 -7.19
CA PRO A 113 25.56 -18.21 -5.77
C PRO A 113 26.69 -17.44 -5.05
N GLU A 114 27.76 -17.08 -5.77
CA GLU A 114 28.87 -16.27 -5.29
C GLU A 114 28.47 -14.83 -4.91
N LEU A 115 27.33 -14.34 -5.41
CA LEU A 115 26.83 -13.00 -5.14
C LEU A 115 25.88 -12.96 -3.92
N GLN A 116 25.68 -14.09 -3.21
CA GLN A 116 24.83 -14.15 -2.02
C GLN A 116 25.42 -13.44 -0.79
N VAL A 117 25.33 -12.12 -0.78
CA VAL A 117 25.62 -11.25 0.38
C VAL A 117 24.36 -10.53 0.84
N ARG A 118 24.33 -10.02 2.08
CA ARG A 118 23.15 -9.31 2.64
C ARG A 118 22.69 -8.15 1.76
N GLY A 119 21.39 -8.07 1.49
CA GLY A 119 20.78 -7.02 0.67
C GLY A 119 21.18 -7.11 -0.81
N MET A 120 21.29 -5.96 -1.49
CA MET A 120 21.64 -5.86 -2.91
C MET A 120 23.15 -5.68 -3.18
N ARG A 121 24.00 -5.88 -2.15
CA ARG A 121 25.44 -5.57 -2.24
C ARG A 121 26.19 -6.46 -3.23
N GLY A 122 25.79 -7.73 -3.35
CA GLY A 122 26.43 -8.67 -4.28
C GLY A 122 26.19 -8.25 -5.72
N TRP A 123 24.93 -7.94 -6.03
CA TRP A 123 24.54 -7.40 -7.33
C TRP A 123 25.26 -6.09 -7.65
N ALA A 124 25.32 -5.15 -6.71
CA ALA A 124 26.04 -3.88 -6.93
C ALA A 124 27.52 -4.08 -7.28
N ARG A 125 28.19 -5.03 -6.63
CA ARG A 125 29.59 -5.40 -6.95
C ARG A 125 29.72 -6.04 -8.32
N HIS A 126 28.77 -6.92 -8.69
CA HIS A 126 28.75 -7.54 -10.01
C HIS A 126 28.59 -6.51 -11.12
N VAL A 127 27.62 -5.59 -11.01
CA VAL A 127 27.42 -4.51 -11.98
C VAL A 127 28.64 -3.60 -12.07
N LEU A 128 29.28 -3.28 -10.94
CA LEU A 128 30.51 -2.49 -10.91
C LEU A 128 31.64 -3.21 -11.67
N ALA A 129 31.84 -4.50 -11.41
CA ALA A 129 32.86 -5.29 -12.09
C ALA A 129 32.62 -5.38 -13.60
N ASP A 130 31.36 -5.63 -14.01
CA ASP A 130 30.97 -5.71 -15.41
C ASP A 130 31.13 -4.37 -16.14
N TYR A 131 30.71 -3.26 -15.54
CA TYR A 131 30.87 -1.92 -16.12
C TYR A 131 32.34 -1.57 -16.39
N TRP A 132 33.24 -1.88 -15.45
CA TRP A 132 34.68 -1.63 -15.60
C TRP A 132 35.40 -2.62 -16.53
N ALA A 133 34.81 -3.78 -16.81
CA ALA A 133 35.39 -4.78 -17.70
C ALA A 133 35.06 -4.55 -19.19
N ARG A 134 34.13 -3.64 -19.51
CA ARG A 134 33.75 -3.34 -20.89
C ARG A 134 34.84 -2.53 -21.60
N PRO A 135 35.32 -2.95 -22.78
CA PRO A 135 36.20 -2.13 -23.60
C PRO A 135 35.45 -0.85 -24.03
N THR A 136 36.14 0.29 -23.99
CA THR A 136 35.66 1.57 -24.54
C THR A 136 35.52 1.52 -26.04
#